data_AF-A0A0F9ER64-F1
#
_entry.id   AF-A0A0F9ER64-F1
#
_cell.length_a   1.000
_cell.length_b   1.000
_cell.length_c   1.000
_cell.angle_alpha   90.00
_cell.angle_beta   90.00
_cell.angle_gamma   90.00
#
_symmetry.space_group_name_H-M   'P 1'
#
loop_
_entity.id
_entity.type
_entity.pdbx_description
1 polymer ?
#
loop_
_entity_poly.entity_id
_entity_poly.type
_entity_poly.pdbx_seq_one_letter_code
_entity_poly.pdbx_strand_id
1 'polypeptide(L)'
;MPRYPTQQAEILALAEAMIGGYTDHAALFPNADAPLLQSLRDAYSSAAAAQTEAMAAAHIATEAKQTALAAMTCGKTAQEAVHIAMQIDPRTGGDVETMELTK
;
A
#
# COMPACT_ATOMS: atom_id res chain seq x y z
N MET A 1 -19.38 -8.32 -24.95
CA MET A 1 -19.90 -7.56 -23.78
C MET A 1 -18.83 -6.59 -23.33
N PRO A 2 -19.16 -5.33 -23.01
CA PRO A 2 -18.24 -4.44 -22.33
C PRO A 2 -17.83 -5.08 -21.01
N ARG A 3 -16.53 -5.17 -20.76
CA ARG A 3 -15.99 -5.75 -19.52
C ARG A 3 -15.75 -4.60 -18.56
N TYR A 4 -16.37 -4.67 -17.39
CA TYR A 4 -16.12 -3.69 -16.35
C TYR A 4 -14.66 -3.77 -15.89
N PRO A 5 -14.00 -2.62 -15.66
CA PRO A 5 -12.63 -2.61 -15.17
C PRO A 5 -12.56 -3.26 -13.79
N THR A 6 -11.51 -4.05 -13.58
CA THR A 6 -11.22 -4.70 -12.29
C THR A 6 -10.04 -4.06 -11.58
N GLN A 7 -9.26 -3.22 -12.27
CA GLN A 7 -8.16 -2.49 -11.67
C GLN A 7 -8.67 -1.22 -11.00
N GLN A 8 -8.17 -0.95 -9.80
CA GLN A 8 -8.60 0.18 -8.98
C GLN A 8 -8.48 1.53 -9.73
N ALA A 9 -7.36 1.75 -10.43
CA ALA A 9 -7.13 2.97 -11.21
C ALA A 9 -8.14 3.12 -12.35
N GLU A 10 -8.50 2.03 -13.03
CA GLU A 10 -9.48 2.04 -14.11
C GLU A 10 -10.90 2.26 -13.60
N ILE A 11 -11.22 1.75 -12.41
CA ILE A 11 -12.52 1.98 -11.74
C ILE A 11 -12.67 3.46 -11.35
N LEU A 12 -11.62 4.06 -10.80
CA LEU A 12 -11.58 5.49 -10.46
C LEU A 12 -11.73 6.37 -11.71
N ALA A 13 -10.95 6.09 -12.76
CA ALA A 13 -11.02 6.82 -14.02
C ALA A 13 -12.40 6.70 -14.70
N LEU A 14 -13.03 5.52 -14.63
CA LEU A 14 -14.40 5.33 -15.13
C LEU A 14 -15.41 6.17 -14.34
N ALA A 15 -15.32 6.18 -13.01
CA ALA A 15 -16.22 6.96 -12.16
C ALA A 15 -16.06 8.47 -12.44
N GLU A 16 -14.84 8.97 -12.64
CA GLU A 16 -14.60 10.36 -13.02
C GLU A 16 -15.16 10.70 -14.40
N ALA A 17 -14.98 9.82 -15.39
CA ALA A 17 -15.55 9.99 -16.72
C ALA A 17 -17.10 10.01 -16.68
N MET A 18 -17.72 9.18 -15.83
CA MET A 18 -19.16 9.16 -15.63
C MET A 18 -19.66 10.47 -14.98
N ILE A 19 -18.99 10.96 -13.92
CA ILE A 19 -19.35 12.24 -13.27
C ILE A 19 -19.22 13.40 -14.26
N GLY A 20 -18.14 13.43 -15.04
CA GLY A 20 -17.93 14.43 -16.09
C GLY A 20 -19.04 14.41 -17.14
N GLY A 21 -19.38 13.23 -17.64
CA GLY A 21 -20.47 13.05 -18.62
C GLY A 21 -21.85 13.43 -18.08
N TYR A 22 -22.15 13.10 -16.82
CA TYR A 22 -23.42 13.50 -16.19
C TYR A 22 -23.52 15.01 -15.97
N THR A 23 -22.40 15.66 -15.70
CA THR A 23 -22.35 17.11 -15.53
C THR A 23 -22.47 17.83 -16.87
N ASP A 24 -21.76 17.37 -17.91
CA ASP A 24 -21.78 17.97 -19.26
C ASP A 24 -23.11 17.73 -20.00
N HIS A 25 -23.79 16.62 -19.70
CA HIS A 25 -25.02 16.21 -20.34
C HIS A 25 -26.18 16.02 -19.35
N ALA A 26 -26.33 16.93 -18.40
CA ALA A 26 -27.38 16.85 -17.36
C ALA A 26 -28.81 16.70 -17.93
N ALA A 27 -29.08 17.27 -19.11
CA ALA A 27 -30.38 17.16 -19.78
C ALA A 27 -30.70 15.73 -20.29
N LEU A 28 -29.68 14.93 -20.59
CA LEU A 28 -29.84 13.52 -21.01
C LEU A 28 -29.99 12.58 -19.80
N PHE A 29 -29.56 13.02 -18.62
CA PHE A 29 -29.55 12.22 -17.40
C PHE A 29 -30.21 12.96 -16.22
N PRO A 30 -31.53 13.25 -16.30
CA PRO A 30 -32.23 14.04 -15.28
C PRO A 30 -32.31 13.36 -13.91
N ASN A 31 -32.08 12.04 -13.85
CA ASN A 31 -32.06 11.25 -12.61
C ASN A 31 -30.64 10.82 -12.21
N ALA A 32 -29.58 11.37 -12.80
CA ALA A 32 -28.22 10.99 -12.41
C ALA A 32 -27.81 11.71 -11.13
N ASP A 33 -27.60 10.94 -10.07
CA ASP A 33 -27.06 11.43 -8.80
C ASP A 33 -25.52 11.51 -8.86
N ALA A 34 -25.01 12.47 -9.64
CA ALA A 34 -23.59 12.81 -9.67
C ALA A 34 -22.95 13.02 -8.27
N PRO A 35 -23.59 13.72 -7.31
CA PRO A 35 -23.01 13.88 -5.97
C PRO A 35 -22.92 12.55 -5.20
N LEU A 36 -23.86 11.63 -5.38
CA LEU A 36 -23.79 10.31 -4.78
C LEU A 36 -22.62 9.52 -5.37
N LEU A 37 -22.45 9.53 -6.70
CA LEU A 37 -21.35 8.85 -7.37
C LEU A 37 -19.98 9.38 -6.91
N GLN A 38 -19.88 10.70 -6.70
CA GLN A 38 -18.67 11.34 -6.18
C GLN A 38 -18.37 10.89 -4.75
N SER A 39 -19.37 10.82 -3.87
CA SER A 39 -19.19 10.32 -2.50
C SER A 39 -18.73 8.86 -2.45
N LEU A 40 -19.27 8.01 -3.34
CA LEU A 40 -18.90 6.59 -3.43
C LEU A 40 -17.47 6.41 -3.94
N ARG A 41 -17.04 7.23 -4.91
CA ARG A 41 -15.67 7.26 -5.40
C ARG A 41 -14.70 7.63 -4.27
N ASP A 42 -15.00 8.67 -3.51
CA ASP A 42 -14.14 9.12 -2.42
C ASP A 42 -14.06 8.09 -1.28
N ALA A 43 -15.19 7.46 -0.94
CA ALA A 43 -15.24 6.35 0.02
C ALA A 43 -14.42 5.14 -0.46
N TYR A 44 -14.49 4.80 -1.75
CA TYR A 44 -13.70 3.71 -2.33
C TYR A 44 -12.20 4.01 -2.30
N SER A 45 -11.79 5.24 -2.66
CA SER A 45 -10.41 5.68 -2.58
C SER A 45 -9.87 5.61 -1.14
N SER A 46 -10.65 6.09 -0.17
CA SER A 46 -10.29 6.03 1.25
C SER A 46 -10.17 4.59 1.77
N ALA A 47 -11.11 3.71 1.41
CA ALA A 47 -11.06 2.31 1.81
C ALA A 47 -9.83 1.58 1.24
N ALA A 48 -9.44 1.91 0.00
CA ALA A 48 -8.24 1.33 -0.60
C ALA A 48 -6.96 1.82 0.08
N ALA A 49 -6.86 3.11 0.42
CA ALA A 49 -5.74 3.62 1.19
C ALA A 49 -5.63 2.93 2.57
N ALA A 50 -6.76 2.78 3.28
CA ALA A 50 -6.82 2.07 4.55
C ALA A 50 -6.39 0.60 4.43
N GLN A 51 -6.72 -0.08 3.32
CA GLN A 51 -6.25 -1.43 3.05
C GLN A 51 -4.71 -1.47 2.88
N THR A 52 -4.14 -0.54 2.12
CA THR A 52 -2.68 -0.44 1.95
C THR A 52 -1.97 -0.20 3.27
N GLU A 53 -2.48 0.71 4.10
CA GLU A 53 -1.94 1.00 5.42
C GLU A 53 -2.02 -0.22 6.36
N ALA A 54 -3.15 -0.93 6.37
CA ALA A 54 -3.30 -2.15 7.15
C ALA A 54 -2.33 -3.26 6.71
N MET A 55 -2.10 -3.40 5.40
CA MET A 55 -1.13 -4.35 4.86
C MET A 55 0.30 -3.98 5.25
N ALA A 56 0.66 -2.69 5.20
CA ALA A 56 1.95 -2.20 5.64
C ALA A 56 2.17 -2.44 7.15
N ALA A 57 1.16 -2.14 7.97
CA ALA A 57 1.21 -2.42 9.41
C ALA A 57 1.37 -3.92 9.71
N ALA A 58 0.68 -4.79 8.95
CA ALA A 58 0.83 -6.23 9.06
C ALA A 58 2.24 -6.72 8.65
N HIS A 59 2.84 -6.09 7.63
CA HIS A 59 4.22 -6.38 7.23
C HIS A 59 5.20 -6.05 8.36
N ILE A 60 5.11 -4.84 8.91
CA ILE A 60 5.96 -4.39 10.03
C ILE A 60 5.80 -5.31 11.24
N ALA A 61 4.57 -5.71 11.57
CA ALA A 61 4.31 -6.65 12.66
C ALA A 61 4.92 -8.03 12.40
N THR A 62 4.93 -8.48 11.14
CA THR A 62 5.55 -9.74 10.72
C THR A 62 7.07 -9.66 10.84
N GLU A 63 7.68 -8.56 10.42
CA GLU A 63 9.12 -8.31 10.58
C GLU A 63 9.52 -8.30 12.05
N ALA A 64 8.80 -7.56 12.90
CA ALA A 64 9.05 -7.53 14.34
C ALA A 64 8.95 -8.92 14.98
N LYS A 65 7.98 -9.73 14.56
CA LYS A 65 7.85 -11.13 15.01
C LYS A 65 9.03 -11.98 14.54
N GLN A 66 9.50 -11.82 13.30
CA GLN A 66 10.66 -12.54 12.78
C GLN A 66 11.94 -12.14 13.52
N THR A 67 12.14 -10.85 13.80
CA THR A 67 13.26 -10.37 14.62
C THR A 67 13.22 -10.97 16.03
N ALA A 68 12.06 -10.99 16.68
CA ALA A 68 11.89 -11.60 18.00
C ALA A 68 12.15 -13.12 17.97
N LEU A 69 11.68 -13.80 16.92
CA LEU A 69 11.92 -15.24 16.74
C LEU A 69 13.40 -15.53 16.51
N ALA A 70 14.10 -14.74 15.68
CA ALA A 70 15.54 -14.86 15.47
C ALA A 70 16.33 -14.61 16.76
N ALA A 71 15.92 -13.63 17.57
CA ALA A 71 16.52 -13.38 18.87
C ALA A 71 16.32 -14.55 19.85
N MET A 72 15.14 -15.19 19.81
CA MET A 72 14.82 -16.37 20.62
C MET A 72 15.58 -17.63 20.18
N THR A 73 15.73 -17.88 18.87
CA THR A 73 16.38 -19.08 18.34
C THR A 73 17.90 -19.01 18.32
N CYS A 74 18.48 -17.81 18.19
CA CYS A 74 19.93 -17.64 18.11
C CYS A 74 20.64 -17.78 19.48
N GLY A 75 19.99 -17.46 20.61
CA GLY A 75 20.53 -17.71 21.95
C GLY A 75 21.85 -16.99 22.33
N LYS A 76 22.60 -16.39 21.40
CA LYS A 76 23.85 -15.66 21.64
C LYS A 76 24.05 -14.52 20.64
N THR A 77 23.99 -13.29 21.15
CA THR A 77 24.51 -12.02 20.59
C THR A 77 23.98 -11.54 19.23
N ALA A 78 23.47 -10.30 19.23
CA ALA A 78 22.88 -9.61 18.08
C ALA A 78 23.76 -9.51 16.82
N GLN A 79 25.07 -9.76 16.90
CA GLN A 79 26.00 -9.67 15.77
C GLN A 79 25.92 -10.86 14.80
N GLU A 80 25.67 -12.10 15.26
CA GLU A 80 25.56 -13.26 14.36
C GLU A 80 24.23 -13.30 13.62
N ALA A 81 23.15 -12.80 14.23
CA ALA A 81 21.83 -12.72 13.61
C ALA A 81 21.82 -11.75 12.39
N VAL A 82 22.55 -10.63 12.48
CA VAL A 82 22.71 -9.69 11.36
C VAL A 82 23.52 -10.32 10.21
N HIS A 83 24.57 -11.09 10.53
CA HIS A 83 25.38 -11.77 9.52
C HIS A 83 24.59 -12.85 8.76
N ILE A 84 23.74 -13.61 9.45
CA ILE A 84 22.89 -14.62 8.82
C ILE A 84 21.75 -13.97 8.03
N ALA A 85 21.15 -12.87 8.52
CA ALA A 85 20.15 -12.12 7.77
C ALA A 85 20.71 -11.55 6.45
N MET A 86 21.96 -11.07 6.44
CA MET A 86 22.65 -10.64 5.22
C MET A 86 22.92 -11.79 4.22
N GLN A 87 23.07 -13.04 4.69
CA GLN A 87 23.27 -14.20 3.81
C GLN A 87 21.97 -14.73 3.18
N ILE A 88 20.81 -14.44 3.80
CA ILE A 88 19.51 -14.91 3.34
C ILE A 88 18.90 -13.96 2.28
N ASP A 89 19.23 -12.66 2.28
CA ASP A 89 18.68 -11.69 1.32
C ASP A 89 19.73 -10.66 0.82
N PRO A 90 20.25 -10.78 -0.41
CA PRO A 90 21.30 -9.90 -0.93
C PRO A 90 20.80 -8.53 -1.43
N ARG A 91 19.53 -8.16 -1.20
CA ARG A 91 18.92 -6.92 -1.76
C ARG A 91 18.73 -5.79 -0.77
N THR A 92 19.00 -5.99 0.52
CA THR A 92 18.81 -5.00 1.59
C THR A 92 20.02 -4.09 1.83
N GLY A 93 21.07 -4.20 1.01
CA GLY A 93 22.33 -3.47 1.16
C GLY A 93 22.36 -2.06 0.56
N GLY A 94 21.51 -1.16 1.04
CA GLY A 94 21.57 0.26 0.71
C GLY A 94 21.59 1.10 1.98
N ASP A 95 22.71 1.80 2.20
CA ASP A 95 22.84 2.99 3.06
C ASP A 95 22.85 2.78 4.59
N VAL A 96 23.89 2.13 5.10
CA VAL A 96 24.41 2.50 6.43
C VAL A 96 25.79 3.10 6.24
N GLU A 97 25.81 4.39 5.90
CA GLU A 97 27.00 5.23 5.95
C GLU A 97 27.66 5.07 7.33
N THR A 98 28.85 4.48 7.31
CA THR A 98 29.84 4.51 8.39
C THR A 98 30.19 5.96 8.71
N MET A 99 29.46 6.59 9.62
CA MET A 99 29.92 7.83 10.25
C MET A 99 30.96 7.46 11.31
N GLU A 100 32.18 7.88 11.00
CA GLU A 100 33.40 7.69 11.77
C GLU A 100 33.26 7.99 13.26
N LEU A 101 33.94 7.19 14.09
CA LEU A 101 34.52 7.70 15.33
C LEU A 101 35.99 7.27 15.42
N THR A 102 36.82 8.05 14.74
CA THR A 102 38.27 8.03 14.83
C THR A 102 38.70 8.95 15.98
N LYS A 103 39.00 8.38 17.15
CA LYS A 103 40.11 8.68 18.09
C LYS A 103 39.85 8.12 19.48
#